data_AF-A0A3A0EIN6-F1
#
_entry.id   AF-A0A3A0EIN6-F1
#
_cell.length_a   1.000
_cell.length_b   1.000
_cell.length_c   1.000
_cell.angle_alpha   90.00
_cell.angle_beta   90.00
_cell.angle_gamma   90.00
#
_symmetry.space_group_name_H-M   'P 1'
#
loop_
_entity.id
_entity.type
_entity.pdbx_description
1 polymer ?
#
loop_
_entity_poly.entity_id
_entity_poly.type
_entity_poly.pdbx_seq_one_letter_code
_entity_poly.pdbx_strand_id
1 'polypeptide(L)'
;MPARRCAKHSGIPKRGNEMNRNDDTAAPDIELRIGSWAELGEAAGALRLAVFVREQGIPAALEYDGQDARSVHCVAYCDGEPAGTGRLLADGHIGRMAVRADQRGRGIGRRVLEALIEVARARGDASVELSAQSRAAAFYRTQGFEPIGEPHEEAGIPHQKMRRSLLVFAAWAGAAAITAAGAPQARAGVLDAVSNADAASALRGALERGAAQAVARLGRPGGFLDEPRVRIPLPDGLRQAEGLLRAMGRGLDLDELVTSMNRAAEQAVPQAKQLLVAAVKSMSVSDAKAILTGGDDSVTQFFKSRTQAPLTERFLPVVTQQVSRLGLAKRYNALAGQASKLALLKERDASVERYVTTRALDGLYLMIAEEERAIRRDPLGTGSKVIGRVFGALR
;
A
#
# COMPACT_ATOMS: atom_id res chain seq x y z
N MET A 1 20.92 -79.85 5.02
CA MET A 1 19.48 -80.17 4.95
C MET A 1 19.27 -81.52 5.63
N PRO A 2 18.33 -81.62 6.59
CA PRO A 2 16.97 -82.00 6.23
C PRO A 2 15.89 -81.10 6.84
N ALA A 3 14.78 -81.03 6.12
CA ALA A 3 13.57 -80.30 6.46
C ALA A 3 12.77 -80.98 7.58
N ARG A 4 12.13 -80.19 8.46
CA ARG A 4 11.01 -80.63 9.29
C ARG A 4 9.79 -79.75 9.02
N ARG A 5 8.66 -80.45 8.91
CA ARG A 5 7.34 -80.01 8.45
C ARG A 5 6.61 -79.12 9.44
N CYS A 6 5.71 -78.34 8.85
CA CYS A 6 4.59 -77.60 9.39
C CYS A 6 3.76 -78.34 10.46
N ALA A 7 3.34 -77.60 11.48
CA ALA A 7 2.07 -77.81 12.16
C ALA A 7 1.28 -76.50 12.12
N LYS A 8 0.12 -76.55 11.47
CA LYS A 8 -0.91 -75.50 11.47
C LYS A 8 -1.61 -75.52 12.83
N HIS A 9 -1.78 -74.38 13.48
CA HIS A 9 -2.88 -74.15 14.40
C HIS A 9 -3.52 -72.80 14.08
N SER A 10 -4.80 -72.91 13.78
CA SER A 10 -5.76 -71.85 13.50
C SER A 10 -6.08 -71.10 14.78
N GLY A 11 -5.95 -69.78 14.75
CA GLY A 11 -6.43 -68.88 15.80
C GLY A 11 -6.42 -67.45 15.27
N ILE A 12 -7.55 -67.01 14.74
CA ILE A 12 -7.81 -65.61 14.41
C ILE A 12 -8.18 -64.89 15.72
N PRO A 13 -7.48 -63.81 16.12
CA PRO A 13 -8.07 -62.78 16.95
C PRO A 13 -8.35 -61.53 16.12
N LYS A 14 -9.47 -60.90 16.47
CA LYS A 14 -10.10 -59.79 15.79
C LYS A 14 -9.32 -58.47 16.00
N ARG A 15 -9.51 -57.58 15.03
CA ARG A 15 -9.22 -56.13 15.00
C ARG A 15 -9.03 -55.49 16.38
N GLY A 16 -7.86 -54.89 16.57
CA GLY A 16 -7.60 -53.80 17.51
C GLY A 16 -6.95 -52.66 16.74
N ASN A 17 -7.67 -51.54 16.65
CA ASN A 17 -7.28 -50.30 16.02
C ASN A 17 -6.39 -49.52 16.98
N GLU A 18 -5.13 -49.23 16.64
CA GLU A 18 -4.32 -48.24 17.35
C GLU A 18 -3.29 -47.60 16.39
N MET A 19 -3.82 -46.73 15.53
CA MET A 19 -3.10 -45.55 15.06
C MET A 19 -2.93 -44.60 16.25
N ASN A 20 -1.72 -44.47 16.80
CA ASN A 20 -1.20 -43.16 17.25
C ASN A 20 0.29 -43.26 17.64
N ARG A 21 1.18 -42.65 16.84
CA ARG A 21 2.35 -41.95 17.37
C ARG A 21 2.53 -40.70 16.51
N ASN A 22 1.99 -39.60 17.03
CA ASN A 22 2.39 -38.26 16.63
C ASN A 22 3.89 -38.13 16.90
N ASP A 23 4.70 -38.14 15.85
CA ASP A 23 6.01 -37.51 15.86
C ASP A 23 5.81 -36.09 15.31
N ASP A 24 5.28 -35.21 16.18
CA ASP A 24 5.28 -33.77 15.94
C ASP A 24 6.73 -33.31 15.98
N THR A 25 7.39 -33.25 14.82
CA THR A 25 8.69 -32.58 14.71
C THR A 25 8.49 -31.11 15.06
N ALA A 26 8.84 -30.74 16.31
CA ALA A 26 8.87 -29.37 16.77
C ALA A 26 9.66 -28.52 15.75
N ALA A 27 9.07 -27.41 15.31
CA ALA A 27 9.77 -26.47 14.45
C ALA A 27 11.09 -26.06 15.13
N PRO A 28 12.22 -26.02 14.40
CA PRO A 28 13.49 -25.66 15.00
C PRO A 28 13.45 -24.29 15.64
N ASP A 29 14.08 -24.16 16.80
CA ASP A 29 14.29 -22.87 17.44
C ASP A 29 15.28 -22.08 16.57
N ILE A 30 14.75 -21.09 15.84
CA ILE A 30 15.55 -20.20 15.00
C ILE A 30 15.60 -18.86 15.73
N GLU A 31 16.78 -18.52 16.24
CA GLU A 31 17.06 -17.22 16.85
C GLU A 31 17.48 -16.25 15.74
N LEU A 32 16.91 -15.04 15.71
CA LEU A 32 17.32 -13.99 14.78
C LEU A 32 18.05 -12.88 15.54
N ARG A 33 19.23 -12.50 15.04
CA ARG A 33 19.95 -11.31 15.50
C ARG A 33 20.02 -10.29 14.37
N ILE A 34 19.71 -9.04 14.69
CA ILE A 34 19.77 -7.90 13.77
C ILE A 34 20.78 -6.91 14.33
N GLY A 35 21.70 -6.43 13.51
CA GLY A 35 22.77 -5.57 13.98
C GLY A 35 23.67 -5.05 12.87
N SER A 36 24.71 -4.34 13.28
CA SER A 36 25.76 -3.82 12.42
C SER A 36 26.73 -4.92 11.96
N TRP A 37 27.57 -4.59 10.98
CA TRP A 37 28.66 -5.48 10.57
C TRP A 37 29.67 -5.74 11.69
N ALA A 38 29.87 -4.79 12.62
CA ALA A 38 30.78 -4.99 13.75
C ALA A 38 30.27 -6.08 14.71
N GLU A 39 28.95 -6.23 14.83
CA GLU A 39 28.33 -7.20 15.74
C GLU A 39 28.11 -8.58 15.09
N LEU A 40 27.79 -8.60 13.79
CA LEU A 40 27.34 -9.83 13.10
C LEU A 40 28.22 -10.25 11.92
N GLY A 41 29.22 -9.46 11.55
CA GLY A 41 29.99 -9.63 10.32
C GLY A 41 30.80 -10.92 10.27
N GLU A 42 31.26 -11.44 11.42
CA GLU A 42 31.96 -12.72 11.48
C GLU A 42 31.05 -13.88 11.06
N ALA A 43 29.88 -14.00 11.69
CA ALA A 43 28.90 -15.03 11.38
C ALA A 43 28.29 -14.88 9.97
N ALA A 44 27.92 -13.65 9.59
CA ALA A 44 27.37 -13.36 8.26
C ALA A 44 28.41 -13.64 7.16
N GLY A 45 29.66 -13.23 7.36
CA GLY A 45 30.77 -13.45 6.43
C GLY A 45 31.06 -14.94 6.24
N ALA A 46 31.10 -15.73 7.31
CA ALA A 46 31.30 -17.17 7.23
C ALA A 46 30.21 -17.87 6.40
N LEU A 47 28.93 -17.50 6.61
CA LEU A 47 27.80 -18.00 5.83
C LEU A 47 27.89 -17.62 4.35
N ARG A 48 28.22 -16.36 4.06
CA ARG A 48 28.39 -15.84 2.70
C ARG A 48 29.54 -16.54 1.97
N LEU A 49 30.68 -16.74 2.63
CA LEU A 49 31.82 -17.48 2.08
C LEU A 49 31.45 -18.93 1.77
N ALA A 50 30.76 -19.61 2.69
CA ALA A 50 30.35 -21.00 2.49
C ALA A 50 29.37 -21.15 1.31
N VAL A 51 28.39 -20.25 1.18
CA VAL A 51 27.34 -20.37 0.17
C VAL A 51 27.74 -19.73 -1.17
N PHE A 52 28.26 -18.52 -1.18
CA PHE A 52 28.58 -17.83 -2.44
C PHE A 52 29.89 -18.31 -3.04
N VAL A 53 30.95 -18.43 -2.24
CA VAL A 53 32.27 -18.80 -2.76
C VAL A 53 32.43 -20.30 -2.89
N ARG A 54 32.26 -21.05 -1.79
CA ARG A 54 32.54 -22.49 -1.80
C ARG A 54 31.48 -23.30 -2.56
N GLU A 55 30.21 -22.97 -2.40
CA GLU A 55 29.12 -23.73 -3.03
C GLU A 55 28.77 -23.21 -4.43
N GLN A 56 28.62 -21.89 -4.61
CA GLN A 56 28.21 -21.31 -5.90
C GLN A 56 29.39 -20.94 -6.82
N GLY A 57 30.63 -21.01 -6.33
CA GLY A 57 31.82 -20.71 -7.13
C GLY A 57 32.01 -19.23 -7.45
N ILE A 58 31.34 -18.32 -6.74
CA ILE A 58 31.51 -16.88 -6.93
C ILE A 58 32.91 -16.49 -6.42
N PRO A 59 33.74 -15.81 -7.22
CA PRO A 59 35.06 -15.37 -6.78
C PRO A 59 34.99 -14.54 -5.50
N ALA A 60 35.80 -14.87 -4.49
CA ALA A 60 35.78 -14.20 -3.18
C ALA A 60 36.01 -12.68 -3.26
N ALA A 61 36.75 -12.22 -4.27
CA ALA A 61 36.98 -10.79 -4.52
C ALA A 61 35.70 -10.02 -4.89
N LEU A 62 34.68 -10.68 -5.44
CA LEU A 62 33.38 -10.08 -5.81
C LEU A 62 32.37 -10.09 -4.66
N GLU A 63 32.69 -10.79 -3.56
CA GLU A 63 31.84 -10.93 -2.38
C GLU A 63 31.73 -9.59 -1.62
N TYR A 64 32.86 -8.90 -1.48
CA TYR A 64 33.00 -7.63 -0.77
C TYR A 64 32.72 -6.44 -1.70
N ASP A 65 31.61 -5.75 -1.47
CA ASP A 65 31.21 -4.56 -2.23
C ASP A 65 31.45 -3.23 -1.49
N GLY A 66 32.07 -3.29 -0.31
CA GLY A 66 32.35 -2.12 0.53
C GLY A 66 31.13 -1.53 1.24
N GLN A 67 29.94 -2.12 1.12
CA GLN A 67 28.72 -1.56 1.72
C GLN A 67 28.39 -2.15 3.10
N ASP A 68 29.06 -3.23 3.49
CA ASP A 68 28.72 -3.99 4.70
C ASP A 68 28.75 -3.15 5.98
N ALA A 69 29.75 -2.28 6.15
CA ALA A 69 29.88 -1.43 7.34
C ALA A 69 28.72 -0.44 7.54
N ARG A 70 27.97 -0.09 6.49
CA ARG A 70 26.88 0.89 6.52
C ARG A 70 25.48 0.25 6.41
N SER A 71 25.44 -1.08 6.42
CA SER A 71 24.23 -1.85 6.19
C SER A 71 23.69 -2.43 7.50
N VAL A 72 22.40 -2.74 7.52
CA VAL A 72 21.81 -3.57 8.57
C VAL A 72 21.92 -5.02 8.15
N HIS A 73 22.37 -5.88 9.06
CA HIS A 73 22.52 -7.32 8.82
C HIS A 73 21.57 -8.10 9.70
N CYS A 74 21.10 -9.23 9.18
CA CYS A 74 20.37 -10.23 9.96
C CYS A 74 21.10 -11.57 9.86
N VAL A 75 21.28 -12.23 10.99
CA VAL A 75 21.82 -13.60 11.08
C VAL A 75 20.82 -14.46 11.85
N ALA A 76 20.47 -15.61 11.27
CA ALA A 76 19.69 -16.65 11.89
C ALA A 76 20.61 -17.72 12.47
N TYR A 77 20.37 -18.10 13.72
CA TYR A 77 21.06 -19.17 14.43
C TYR A 77 20.11 -20.33 14.67
N CYS A 78 20.58 -21.56 14.43
CA CYS A 78 19.89 -22.80 14.80
C CYS A 78 20.80 -23.57 15.74
N ASP A 79 20.29 -23.93 16.92
CA ASP A 79 21.05 -24.64 17.95
C ASP A 79 22.38 -23.92 18.32
N GLY A 80 22.36 -22.58 18.32
CA GLY A 80 23.52 -21.72 18.60
C GLY A 80 24.46 -21.47 17.42
N GLU A 81 24.26 -22.13 16.28
CA GLU A 81 25.14 -22.05 15.11
C GLU A 81 24.56 -21.17 14.00
N PRO A 82 25.36 -20.32 13.32
CA PRO A 82 24.89 -19.55 12.17
C PRO A 82 24.34 -20.48 11.08
N ALA A 83 23.10 -20.21 10.67
CA ALA A 83 22.34 -21.02 9.73
C ALA A 83 21.87 -20.25 8.48
N GLY A 84 21.65 -18.93 8.61
CA GLY A 84 21.33 -18.07 7.47
C GLY A 84 21.61 -16.60 7.72
N THR A 85 21.74 -15.81 6.67
CA THR A 85 22.03 -14.37 6.75
C THR A 85 21.41 -13.59 5.59
N GLY A 86 21.30 -12.27 5.78
CA GLY A 86 20.88 -11.30 4.77
C GLY A 86 21.27 -9.89 5.19
N ARG A 87 21.25 -8.97 4.23
CA ARG A 87 21.67 -7.58 4.39
C ARG A 87 20.63 -6.62 3.79
N LEU A 88 20.39 -5.50 4.46
CA LEU A 88 19.60 -4.37 4.00
C LEU A 88 20.49 -3.12 3.84
N LEU A 89 20.52 -2.59 2.62
CA LEU A 89 21.21 -1.34 2.28
C LEU A 89 20.36 -0.10 2.67
N ALA A 90 21.01 1.07 2.70
CA ALA A 90 20.37 2.34 3.04
C ALA A 90 19.26 2.76 2.06
N ASP A 91 19.35 2.32 0.81
CA ASP A 91 18.40 2.62 -0.28
C ASP A 91 17.24 1.61 -0.38
N GLY A 92 17.17 0.63 0.53
CA GLY A 92 16.11 -0.38 0.55
C GLY A 92 16.44 -1.66 -0.23
N HIS A 93 17.65 -1.81 -0.78
CA HIS A 93 18.06 -3.06 -1.41
C HIS A 93 18.37 -4.15 -0.38
N ILE A 94 17.72 -5.31 -0.54
CA ILE A 94 17.99 -6.53 0.22
C ILE A 94 18.90 -7.42 -0.63
N GLY A 95 19.98 -7.90 -0.02
CA GLY A 95 20.96 -8.74 -0.69
C GLY A 95 21.72 -9.64 0.27
N ARG A 96 22.73 -10.34 -0.26
CA ARG A 96 23.59 -11.26 0.51
C ARG A 96 22.79 -12.32 1.30
N MET A 97 21.65 -12.72 0.76
CA MET A 97 20.79 -13.75 1.31
C MET A 97 21.45 -15.13 1.12
N ALA A 98 21.77 -15.80 2.23
CA ALA A 98 22.41 -17.11 2.21
C ALA A 98 21.84 -18.01 3.32
N VAL A 99 21.61 -19.28 3.02
CA VAL A 99 21.24 -20.32 3.99
C VAL A 99 22.12 -21.54 3.73
N ARG A 100 22.72 -22.09 4.78
CA ARG A 100 23.53 -23.30 4.68
C ARG A 100 22.74 -24.44 4.06
N ALA A 101 23.40 -25.25 3.22
CA ALA A 101 22.74 -26.31 2.45
C ALA A 101 21.97 -27.30 3.34
N ASP A 102 22.55 -27.71 4.46
CA ASP A 102 21.96 -28.63 5.45
C ASP A 102 20.78 -28.03 6.24
N GLN A 103 20.55 -26.72 6.11
CA GLN A 103 19.53 -25.97 6.84
C GLN A 103 18.40 -25.45 5.93
N ARG A 104 18.46 -25.70 4.61
CA ARG A 104 17.45 -25.26 3.65
C ARG A 104 16.13 -26.01 3.84
N GLY A 105 15.03 -25.42 3.37
CA GLY A 105 13.68 -25.98 3.54
C GLY A 105 13.08 -25.79 4.93
N ARG A 106 13.86 -25.31 5.92
CA ARG A 106 13.40 -25.07 7.31
C ARG A 106 12.79 -23.68 7.53
N GLY A 107 12.58 -22.89 6.48
CA GLY A 107 12.00 -21.55 6.56
C GLY A 107 12.94 -20.43 7.05
N ILE A 108 14.23 -20.72 7.26
CA ILE A 108 15.24 -19.75 7.75
C ILE A 108 15.35 -18.54 6.82
N GLY A 109 15.48 -18.75 5.51
CA GLY A 109 15.60 -17.66 4.54
C GLY A 109 14.40 -16.72 4.52
N ARG A 110 13.19 -17.25 4.76
CA ARG A 110 11.97 -16.44 4.93
C ARG A 110 12.07 -15.58 6.19
N ARG A 111 12.45 -16.17 7.33
CA ARG A 111 12.57 -15.44 8.61
C ARG A 111 13.59 -14.30 8.55
N VAL A 112 14.74 -14.54 7.91
CA VAL A 112 15.77 -13.51 7.68
C VAL A 112 15.21 -12.39 6.80
N LEU A 113 14.55 -12.73 5.69
CA LEU A 113 13.98 -11.75 4.77
C LEU A 113 12.89 -10.90 5.44
N GLU A 114 11.97 -11.53 6.19
CA GLU A 114 10.91 -10.86 6.93
C GLU A 114 11.49 -9.88 7.96
N ALA A 115 12.52 -10.27 8.70
CA ALA A 115 13.20 -9.40 9.66
C ALA A 115 13.79 -8.15 9.00
N LEU A 116 14.46 -8.29 7.85
CA LEU A 116 15.01 -7.15 7.11
C LEU A 116 13.91 -6.24 6.54
N ILE A 117 12.77 -6.81 6.14
CA ILE A 117 11.61 -6.06 5.69
C ILE A 117 10.99 -5.24 6.84
N GLU A 118 10.91 -5.80 8.05
CA GLU A 118 10.44 -5.04 9.22
C GLU A 118 11.38 -3.89 9.56
N VAL A 119 12.70 -4.06 9.42
CA VAL A 119 13.66 -2.96 9.58
C VAL A 119 13.41 -1.86 8.54
N ALA A 120 13.24 -2.23 7.27
CA ALA A 120 12.96 -1.28 6.19
C ALA A 120 11.63 -0.52 6.41
N ARG A 121 10.59 -1.21 6.90
CA ARG A 121 9.31 -0.60 7.30
C ARG A 121 9.48 0.38 8.44
N ALA A 122 10.20 -0.01 9.49
CA ALA A 122 10.47 0.85 10.65
C ALA A 122 11.27 2.11 10.26
N ARG A 123 12.15 1.99 9.25
CA ARG A 123 12.88 3.13 8.66
C ARG A 123 11.98 4.06 7.83
N GLY A 124 10.80 3.59 7.42
CA GLY A 124 9.86 4.36 6.59
C GLY A 124 10.05 4.17 5.09
N ASP A 125 10.75 3.13 4.66
CA ASP A 125 10.96 2.84 3.24
C ASP A 125 9.62 2.53 2.55
N ALA A 126 9.39 3.12 1.37
CA ALA A 126 8.18 2.86 0.59
C ALA A 126 8.20 1.49 -0.11
N SER A 127 9.38 0.93 -0.36
CA SER A 127 9.58 -0.38 -0.99
C SER A 127 10.96 -0.94 -0.66
N VAL A 128 11.11 -2.25 -0.83
CA VAL A 128 12.42 -2.93 -0.88
C VAL A 128 12.63 -3.55 -2.25
N GLU A 129 13.89 -3.62 -2.66
CA GLU A 129 14.31 -4.18 -3.95
C GLU A 129 15.35 -5.27 -3.75
N LEU A 130 15.46 -6.19 -4.70
CA LEU A 130 16.50 -7.20 -4.73
C LEU A 130 16.81 -7.63 -6.17
N SER A 131 17.99 -8.21 -6.35
CA SER A 131 18.34 -8.97 -7.55
C SER A 131 18.25 -10.46 -7.21
N ALA A 132 17.20 -11.13 -7.66
CA ALA A 132 16.99 -12.56 -7.38
C ALA A 132 17.66 -13.41 -8.45
N GLN A 133 18.54 -14.34 -8.06
CA GLN A 133 18.93 -15.43 -8.96
C GLN A 133 17.67 -16.14 -9.47
N SER A 134 17.62 -16.53 -10.76
CA SER A 134 16.40 -17.07 -11.38
C SER A 134 15.80 -18.26 -10.61
N ARG A 135 16.65 -19.11 -10.01
CA ARG A 135 16.22 -20.22 -9.13
C ARG A 135 15.53 -19.79 -7.83
N ALA A 136 15.84 -18.60 -7.33
CA ALA A 136 15.27 -18.02 -6.12
C ALA A 136 14.10 -17.06 -6.40
N ALA A 137 13.87 -16.67 -7.66
CA ALA A 137 12.78 -15.76 -8.01
C ALA A 137 11.40 -16.30 -7.59
N ALA A 138 11.16 -17.61 -7.67
CA ALA A 138 9.94 -18.24 -7.19
C ALA A 138 9.76 -18.06 -5.67
N PHE A 139 10.83 -18.24 -4.89
CA PHE A 139 10.83 -17.98 -3.45
C PHE A 139 10.44 -16.53 -3.17
N TYR A 140 11.08 -15.55 -3.80
CA TYR A 140 10.75 -14.14 -3.56
C TYR A 140 9.34 -13.74 -4.00
N ARG A 141 8.79 -14.35 -5.07
CA ARG A 141 7.38 -14.19 -5.44
C ARG A 141 6.43 -14.63 -4.32
N THR A 142 6.71 -15.75 -3.65
CA THR A 142 5.91 -16.18 -2.48
C THR A 142 5.96 -15.19 -1.32
N GLN A 143 6.99 -14.34 -1.29
CA GLN A 143 7.20 -13.31 -0.27
C GLN A 143 6.67 -11.94 -0.72
N GLY A 144 5.92 -11.87 -1.82
CA GLY A 144 5.28 -10.64 -2.30
C GLY A 144 6.19 -9.73 -3.11
N PHE A 145 7.30 -10.23 -3.64
CA PHE A 145 8.11 -9.50 -4.62
C PHE A 145 7.61 -9.73 -6.04
N GLU A 146 7.56 -8.66 -6.82
CA GLU A 146 7.19 -8.67 -8.23
C GLU A 146 8.42 -8.39 -9.10
N PRO A 147 8.56 -9.04 -10.27
CA PRO A 147 9.66 -8.78 -11.19
C PRO A 147 9.55 -7.35 -11.76
N ILE A 148 10.69 -6.69 -11.91
CA ILE A 148 10.83 -5.40 -12.59
C ILE A 148 11.84 -5.55 -13.71
N GLY A 149 11.42 -5.20 -14.93
CA GLY A 149 12.27 -5.21 -16.12
C GLY A 149 12.68 -6.62 -16.57
N GLU A 150 13.58 -6.65 -17.55
CA GLU A 150 14.07 -7.89 -18.15
C GLU A 150 15.08 -8.62 -17.24
N PRO A 151 15.15 -9.96 -17.33
CA PRO A 151 16.24 -10.73 -16.74
C PRO A 151 17.61 -10.23 -17.23
N HIS A 152 18.62 -10.29 -16.36
CA HIS A 152 19.99 -9.90 -16.67
C HIS A 152 20.99 -10.91 -16.08
N GLU A 153 22.23 -10.90 -16.54
CA GLU A 153 23.29 -11.73 -15.96
C GLU A 153 24.14 -10.93 -14.97
N GLU A 154 24.44 -11.54 -13.83
CA GLU A 154 25.34 -11.00 -12.81
C GLU A 154 26.28 -12.13 -12.36
N ALA A 155 27.59 -11.93 -12.51
CA ALA A 155 28.62 -12.94 -12.28
C ALA A 155 28.37 -14.29 -13.00
N GLY A 156 27.81 -14.25 -14.22
CA GLY A 156 27.47 -15.43 -15.02
C GLY A 156 26.25 -16.20 -14.55
N ILE A 157 25.47 -15.64 -13.63
CA ILE A 157 24.23 -16.23 -13.12
C ILE A 157 23.06 -15.35 -13.58
N PRO A 158 21.98 -15.94 -14.13
CA PRO A 158 20.81 -15.18 -14.51
C PRO A 158 20.06 -14.69 -13.26
N HIS A 159 19.70 -13.42 -13.28
CA HIS A 159 19.02 -12.69 -12.23
C HIS A 159 17.78 -11.97 -12.76
N GLN A 160 16.81 -11.79 -11.89
CA GLN A 160 15.63 -10.97 -12.11
C GLN A 160 15.60 -9.89 -11.04
N LYS A 161 15.58 -8.62 -11.44
CA LYS A 161 15.32 -7.54 -10.48
C LYS A 161 13.89 -7.64 -10.00
N MET A 162 13.67 -7.51 -8.70
CA MET A 162 12.34 -7.61 -8.10
C MET A 162 12.14 -6.53 -7.03
N ARG A 163 10.89 -6.10 -6.85
CA ARG A 163 10.50 -5.11 -5.83
C ARG A 163 9.31 -5.60 -5.05
N ARG A 164 9.26 -5.24 -3.77
CA ARG A 164 8.08 -5.35 -2.93
C ARG A 164 7.73 -3.98 -2.36
N SER A 165 6.50 -3.55 -2.58
CA SER A 165 5.96 -2.36 -1.92
C SER A 165 5.87 -2.62 -0.41
N LEU A 166 6.40 -1.68 0.38
CA LEU A 166 6.32 -1.66 1.84
C LEU A 166 5.28 -0.68 2.37
N LEU A 167 4.76 0.18 1.50
CA LEU A 167 3.57 0.97 1.80
C LEU A 167 2.46 0.02 2.26
N VAL A 168 2.07 0.15 3.53
CA VAL A 168 1.13 -0.77 4.15
C VAL A 168 -0.26 -0.56 3.55
N PHE A 169 -0.60 -1.42 2.58
CA PHE A 169 -1.94 -1.98 2.49
C PHE A 169 -2.00 -3.15 3.47
N ALA A 170 -2.73 -3.00 4.58
CA ALA A 170 -2.76 -4.02 5.63
C ALA A 170 -3.53 -5.28 5.19
N ALA A 171 -2.80 -6.35 4.89
CA ALA A 171 -3.30 -7.72 4.82
C ALA A 171 -2.91 -8.49 6.08
N TRP A 172 -3.91 -8.75 6.92
CA TRP A 172 -3.88 -9.85 7.89
C TRP A 172 -4.28 -11.17 7.20
N ALA A 173 -3.40 -12.15 7.29
CA ALA A 173 -3.72 -13.58 7.32
C ALA A 173 -2.63 -14.28 8.14
N GLY A 174 -2.93 -15.00 9.22
CA GLY A 174 -4.24 -15.29 9.81
C GLY A 174 -4.09 -16.13 11.08
N ALA A 175 -5.22 -16.40 11.73
CA ALA A 175 -5.35 -17.51 12.66
C ALA A 175 -6.77 -18.08 12.54
N ALA A 176 -6.89 -19.18 11.81
CA ALA A 176 -7.96 -20.16 12.00
C ALA A 176 -7.46 -21.52 11.48
N ALA A 177 -6.83 -22.27 12.37
CA ALA A 177 -6.86 -23.73 12.35
C ALA A 177 -7.14 -24.18 13.78
N ILE A 178 -8.42 -24.43 14.06
CA ILE A 178 -8.86 -25.23 15.20
C ILE A 178 -8.86 -26.67 14.71
N THR A 179 -8.13 -27.55 15.39
CA THR A 179 -8.54 -28.92 15.70
C THR A 179 -7.69 -29.42 16.87
N ALA A 180 -8.14 -30.17 17.85
CA ALA A 180 -9.45 -30.54 18.36
C ALA A 180 -9.19 -31.44 19.58
N ALA A 181 -9.94 -31.27 20.66
CA ALA A 181 -10.25 -32.38 21.55
C ALA A 181 -11.61 -32.11 22.22
N GLY A 182 -12.62 -32.91 21.86
CA GLY A 182 -13.79 -33.15 22.72
C GLY A 182 -15.11 -32.43 22.41
N ALA A 183 -15.77 -32.82 21.30
CA ALA A 183 -17.24 -33.01 21.14
C ALA A 183 -18.22 -31.82 21.46
N PRO A 184 -19.52 -31.89 21.07
CA PRO A 184 -20.08 -30.94 20.11
C PRO A 184 -21.21 -30.04 20.65
N GLN A 185 -21.64 -29.12 19.78
CA GLN A 185 -22.86 -28.27 19.83
C GLN A 185 -22.73 -26.89 20.48
N ALA A 186 -22.18 -25.94 19.72
CA ALA A 186 -22.68 -24.56 19.63
C ALA A 186 -22.00 -23.79 18.46
N ARG A 187 -22.14 -24.29 17.22
CA ARG A 187 -21.74 -23.51 16.03
C ARG A 187 -22.89 -22.66 15.54
N ALA A 188 -23.14 -21.56 16.24
CA ALA A 188 -23.99 -20.47 15.73
C ALA A 188 -23.45 -19.06 16.08
N GLY A 189 -22.46 -18.91 16.97
CA GLY A 189 -22.02 -17.58 17.45
C GLY A 189 -20.63 -17.09 16.98
N VAL A 190 -19.87 -17.86 16.20
CA VAL A 190 -18.47 -17.53 15.86
C VAL A 190 -18.34 -16.78 14.53
N LEU A 191 -19.36 -16.82 13.65
CA LEU A 191 -19.34 -16.09 12.37
C LEU A 191 -19.75 -14.61 12.50
N ASP A 192 -20.55 -14.24 13.51
CA ASP A 192 -20.87 -12.83 13.81
C ASP A 192 -19.72 -12.10 14.55
N ALA A 193 -18.68 -12.86 14.97
CA ALA A 193 -17.54 -12.37 15.73
C ALA A 193 -16.30 -12.02 14.86
N VAL A 194 -16.36 -12.22 13.53
CA VAL A 194 -15.52 -11.43 12.61
C VAL A 194 -16.16 -10.04 12.58
N SER A 195 -15.86 -9.26 13.61
CA SER A 195 -16.75 -8.23 14.12
C SER A 195 -16.89 -7.03 13.17
N ASN A 196 -18.02 -6.32 13.28
CA ASN A 196 -18.21 -5.00 12.66
C ASN A 196 -17.07 -4.00 12.96
N ALA A 197 -16.32 -4.20 14.05
CA ALA A 197 -15.19 -3.35 14.43
C ALA A 197 -13.93 -3.59 13.58
N ASP A 198 -13.67 -4.83 13.15
CA ASP A 198 -12.54 -5.16 12.27
C ASP A 198 -12.81 -4.66 10.84
N ALA A 199 -14.04 -4.85 10.37
CA ALA A 199 -14.51 -4.29 9.09
C ALA A 199 -14.43 -2.75 9.09
N ALA A 200 -14.90 -2.10 10.17
CA ALA A 200 -14.83 -0.65 10.30
C ALA A 200 -13.38 -0.14 10.35
N SER A 201 -12.47 -0.85 11.01
CA SER A 201 -11.06 -0.46 11.08
C SER A 201 -10.34 -0.62 9.74
N ALA A 202 -10.62 -1.72 9.02
CA ALA A 202 -10.09 -1.93 7.67
C ALA A 202 -10.61 -0.88 6.68
N LEU A 203 -11.91 -0.57 6.73
CA LEU A 203 -12.52 0.49 5.93
C LEU A 203 -11.88 1.84 6.22
N ARG A 204 -11.75 2.23 7.49
CA ARG A 204 -11.08 3.48 7.89
C ARG A 204 -9.66 3.55 7.31
N GLY A 205 -8.88 2.49 7.45
CA GLY A 205 -7.52 2.45 6.88
C GLY A 205 -7.49 2.60 5.36
N ALA A 206 -8.46 2.01 4.64
CA ALA A 206 -8.57 2.16 3.19
C ALA A 206 -8.92 3.59 2.78
N LEU A 207 -9.90 4.19 3.46
CA LEU A 207 -10.38 5.55 3.21
C LEU A 207 -9.32 6.60 3.54
N GLU A 208 -8.55 6.40 4.62
CA GLU A 208 -7.44 7.28 4.96
C GLU A 208 -6.38 7.30 3.85
N ARG A 209 -6.01 6.12 3.32
CA ARG A 209 -5.05 6.00 2.22
C ARG A 209 -5.58 6.61 0.92
N GLY A 210 -6.80 6.27 0.51
CA GLY A 210 -7.42 6.81 -0.71
C GLY A 210 -7.55 8.33 -0.67
N ALA A 211 -7.99 8.88 0.47
CA ALA A 211 -8.06 10.32 0.67
C ALA A 211 -6.67 10.98 0.63
N ALA A 212 -5.65 10.38 1.26
CA ALA A 212 -4.29 10.91 1.21
C ALA A 212 -3.71 10.88 -0.21
N GLN A 213 -3.98 9.83 -0.98
CA GLN A 213 -3.55 9.69 -2.37
C GLN A 213 -4.23 10.72 -3.29
N ALA A 214 -5.54 10.92 -3.15
CA ALA A 214 -6.27 11.94 -3.89
C ALA A 214 -5.70 13.34 -3.63
N VAL A 215 -5.45 13.68 -2.35
CA VAL A 215 -4.84 14.96 -1.97
C VAL A 215 -3.43 15.11 -2.55
N ALA A 216 -2.59 14.07 -2.46
CA ALA A 216 -1.23 14.12 -3.00
C ALA A 216 -1.22 14.27 -4.53
N ARG A 217 -2.13 13.60 -5.24
CA ARG A 217 -2.26 13.66 -6.69
C ARG A 217 -2.73 15.02 -7.19
N LEU A 218 -3.68 15.63 -6.49
CA LEU A 218 -4.25 16.92 -6.86
C LEU A 218 -3.40 18.11 -6.36
N GLY A 219 -2.65 17.94 -5.27
CA GLY A 219 -1.84 19.00 -4.68
C GLY A 219 -0.49 19.27 -5.37
N ARG A 220 -0.11 18.42 -6.34
CA ARG A 220 1.13 18.61 -7.12
C ARG A 220 0.89 19.60 -8.28
N PRO A 221 1.96 20.25 -8.79
CA PRO A 221 1.86 21.02 -10.03
C PRO A 221 1.27 20.17 -11.17
N GLY A 222 0.24 20.68 -11.84
CA GLY A 222 -0.48 19.95 -12.89
C GLY A 222 -1.55 18.99 -12.37
N GLY A 223 -1.72 18.86 -11.05
CA GLY A 223 -2.73 17.99 -10.43
C GLY A 223 -4.17 18.35 -10.82
N PHE A 224 -4.44 19.62 -11.14
CA PHE A 224 -5.70 20.06 -11.72
C PHE A 224 -5.56 20.40 -13.19
N LEU A 225 -4.51 21.14 -13.56
CA LEU A 225 -4.38 21.67 -14.92
C LEU A 225 -4.29 20.57 -15.98
N ASP A 226 -3.58 19.49 -15.68
CA ASP A 226 -3.30 18.39 -16.60
C ASP A 226 -4.25 17.19 -16.44
N GLU A 227 -5.17 17.23 -15.47
CA GLU A 227 -6.16 16.17 -15.22
C GLU A 227 -7.54 16.61 -15.75
N PRO A 228 -7.97 16.13 -16.94
CA PRO A 228 -9.16 16.66 -17.63
C PRO A 228 -10.46 16.54 -16.81
N ARG A 229 -10.53 15.55 -15.91
CA ARG A 229 -11.72 15.29 -15.09
C ARG A 229 -11.92 16.32 -13.97
N VAL A 230 -10.85 16.96 -13.52
CA VAL A 230 -10.90 17.95 -12.42
C VAL A 230 -10.44 19.33 -12.84
N ARG A 231 -9.90 19.49 -14.06
CA ARG A 231 -9.50 20.79 -14.59
C ARG A 231 -10.61 21.82 -14.40
N ILE A 232 -10.25 22.94 -13.78
CA ILE A 232 -11.14 24.06 -13.53
C ILE A 232 -11.21 24.88 -14.82
N PRO A 233 -12.36 24.88 -15.53
CA PRO A 233 -12.52 25.65 -16.74
C PRO A 233 -12.82 27.12 -16.40
N LEU A 234 -12.96 27.95 -17.43
CA LEU A 234 -13.54 29.28 -17.27
C LEU A 234 -14.95 29.20 -16.64
N PRO A 235 -15.34 30.17 -15.79
CA PRO A 235 -16.73 30.34 -15.36
C PRO A 235 -17.66 30.50 -16.58
N ASP A 236 -18.94 30.12 -16.43
CA ASP A 236 -19.91 30.07 -17.55
C ASP A 236 -19.97 31.37 -18.36
N GLY A 237 -19.99 32.53 -17.70
CA GLY A 237 -20.03 33.82 -18.38
C GLY A 237 -18.81 34.08 -19.28
N LEU A 238 -17.61 33.66 -18.87
CA LEU A 238 -16.40 33.80 -19.69
C LEU A 238 -16.29 32.72 -20.76
N ARG A 239 -16.75 31.50 -20.47
CA ARG A 239 -16.79 30.40 -21.45
C ARG A 239 -17.66 30.75 -22.64
N GLN A 240 -18.85 31.33 -22.41
CA GLN A 240 -19.76 31.74 -23.49
C GLN A 240 -19.16 32.86 -24.36
N ALA A 241 -18.37 33.75 -23.76
CA ALA A 241 -17.70 34.86 -24.45
C ALA A 241 -16.30 34.49 -24.99
N GLU A 242 -15.81 33.27 -24.77
CA GLU A 242 -14.42 32.86 -25.06
C GLU A 242 -14.07 33.08 -26.53
N GLY A 243 -14.93 32.67 -27.46
CA GLY A 243 -14.70 32.84 -28.90
C GLY A 243 -14.51 34.30 -29.30
N LEU A 244 -15.37 35.19 -28.78
CA LEU A 244 -15.28 36.64 -29.03
C LEU A 244 -14.02 37.23 -28.40
N LEU A 245 -13.73 36.90 -27.15
CA LEU A 245 -12.56 37.40 -26.43
C LEU A 245 -11.25 36.95 -27.09
N ARG A 246 -11.20 35.71 -27.59
CA ARG A 246 -10.08 35.21 -28.39
C ARG A 246 -9.95 35.96 -29.70
N ALA A 247 -11.05 36.21 -30.42
CA ALA A 247 -11.05 37.01 -31.65
C ALA A 247 -10.59 38.46 -31.43
N MET A 248 -10.84 39.02 -30.25
CA MET A 248 -10.36 40.35 -29.84
C MET A 248 -8.90 40.35 -29.32
N GLY A 249 -8.15 39.26 -29.52
CA GLY A 249 -6.74 39.15 -29.11
C GLY A 249 -6.53 38.86 -27.62
N ARG A 250 -7.59 38.56 -26.85
CA ARG A 250 -7.53 38.31 -25.40
C ARG A 250 -7.44 36.83 -25.03
N GLY A 251 -7.06 35.96 -25.97
CA GLY A 251 -6.94 34.53 -25.68
C GLY A 251 -5.91 34.20 -24.61
N LEU A 252 -4.77 34.90 -24.61
CA LEU A 252 -3.71 34.71 -23.61
C LEU A 252 -4.19 35.00 -22.18
N ASP A 253 -5.00 36.06 -22.00
CA ASP A 253 -5.59 36.40 -20.70
C ASP A 253 -6.48 35.26 -20.16
N LEU A 254 -7.22 34.60 -21.06
CA LEU A 254 -8.11 33.49 -20.70
C LEU A 254 -7.31 32.25 -20.31
N ASP A 255 -6.26 31.95 -21.07
CA ASP A 255 -5.38 30.81 -20.80
C ASP A 255 -4.60 30.99 -19.49
N GLU A 256 -4.16 32.21 -19.20
CA GLU A 256 -3.54 32.59 -17.93
C GLU A 256 -4.53 32.49 -16.77
N LEU A 257 -5.77 32.95 -16.94
CA LEU A 257 -6.81 32.83 -15.91
C LEU A 257 -7.09 31.36 -15.58
N VAL A 258 -7.28 30.51 -16.59
CA VAL A 258 -7.45 29.06 -16.39
C VAL A 258 -6.26 28.47 -15.64
N THR A 259 -5.04 28.77 -16.08
CA THR A 259 -3.81 28.30 -15.42
C THR A 259 -3.77 28.71 -13.95
N SER A 260 -4.12 29.96 -13.66
CA SER A 260 -4.10 30.54 -12.32
C SER A 260 -5.15 29.93 -11.39
N MET A 261 -6.37 29.71 -11.89
CA MET A 261 -7.44 29.04 -11.15
C MET A 261 -7.04 27.60 -10.77
N ASN A 262 -6.48 26.85 -11.72
CA ASN A 262 -6.04 25.48 -11.47
C ASN A 262 -4.87 25.43 -10.48
N ARG A 263 -3.89 26.33 -10.63
CA ARG A 263 -2.77 26.43 -9.68
C ARG A 263 -3.22 26.83 -8.29
N ALA A 264 -4.20 27.73 -8.17
CA ALA A 264 -4.80 28.08 -6.88
C ALA A 264 -5.45 26.87 -6.19
N ALA A 265 -6.14 26.02 -6.95
CA ALA A 265 -6.69 24.77 -6.44
C ALA A 265 -5.61 23.77 -6.01
N GLU A 266 -4.56 23.57 -6.82
CA GLU A 266 -3.41 22.72 -6.49
C GLU A 266 -2.75 23.14 -5.16
N GLN A 267 -2.64 24.44 -4.90
CA GLN A 267 -2.06 24.95 -3.65
C GLN A 267 -3.01 24.83 -2.45
N ALA A 268 -4.32 24.84 -2.66
CA ALA A 268 -5.31 24.73 -1.59
C ALA A 268 -5.52 23.27 -1.13
N VAL A 269 -5.53 22.31 -2.06
CA VAL A 269 -5.87 20.91 -1.78
C VAL A 269 -5.06 20.23 -0.66
N PRO A 270 -3.74 20.47 -0.50
CA PRO A 270 -2.96 19.90 0.61
C PRO A 270 -3.54 20.18 2.00
N GLN A 271 -4.27 21.29 2.17
CA GLN A 271 -4.93 21.62 3.44
C GLN A 271 -6.05 20.65 3.82
N ALA A 272 -6.54 19.87 2.86
CA ALA A 272 -7.59 18.89 3.11
C ALA A 272 -7.12 17.66 3.88
N LYS A 273 -5.82 17.33 3.81
CA LYS A 273 -5.26 16.10 4.40
C LYS A 273 -5.67 15.93 5.86
N GLN A 274 -5.50 16.98 6.67
CA GLN A 274 -5.81 16.91 8.11
C GLN A 274 -7.30 16.69 8.39
N LEU A 275 -8.19 17.40 7.67
CA LEU A 275 -9.63 17.30 7.89
C LEU A 275 -10.20 15.97 7.39
N LEU A 276 -9.70 15.46 6.27
CA LEU A 276 -10.10 14.14 5.75
C LEU A 276 -9.64 13.02 6.69
N VAL A 277 -8.39 13.05 7.15
CA VAL A 277 -7.87 12.08 8.13
C VAL A 277 -8.66 12.16 9.44
N ALA A 278 -8.94 13.36 9.94
CA ALA A 278 -9.75 13.55 11.15
C ALA A 278 -11.17 12.98 10.98
N ALA A 279 -11.81 13.23 9.84
CA ALA A 279 -13.14 12.69 9.55
C ALA A 279 -13.15 11.16 9.57
N VAL A 280 -12.16 10.50 8.96
CA VAL A 280 -12.01 9.04 8.98
C VAL A 280 -11.75 8.52 10.38
N LYS A 281 -10.88 9.17 11.16
CA LYS A 281 -10.58 8.78 12.54
C LYS A 281 -11.81 8.89 13.46
N SER A 282 -12.69 9.86 13.21
CA SER A 282 -13.95 10.04 13.92
C SER A 282 -15.10 9.13 13.44
N MET A 283 -14.87 8.29 12.42
CA MET A 283 -15.91 7.44 11.83
C MET A 283 -16.37 6.36 12.81
N SER A 284 -17.66 6.35 13.12
CA SER A 284 -18.28 5.33 13.96
C SER A 284 -18.42 3.98 13.25
N VAL A 285 -18.70 2.91 14.01
CA VAL A 285 -19.01 1.58 13.43
C VAL A 285 -20.29 1.62 12.60
N SER A 286 -21.28 2.43 12.98
CA SER A 286 -22.50 2.64 12.20
C SER A 286 -22.25 3.38 10.88
N ASP A 287 -21.39 4.39 10.88
CA ASP A 287 -20.99 5.09 9.65
C ASP A 287 -20.28 4.13 8.70
N ALA A 288 -19.36 3.31 9.24
CA ALA A 288 -18.65 2.31 8.46
C ALA A 288 -19.62 1.28 7.85
N LYS A 289 -20.60 0.79 8.63
CA LYS A 289 -21.63 -0.11 8.12
C LYS A 289 -22.45 0.54 7.01
N ALA A 290 -22.90 1.79 7.20
CA ALA A 290 -23.67 2.53 6.21
C ALA A 290 -22.90 2.76 4.90
N ILE A 291 -21.58 2.96 4.97
CA ILE A 291 -20.69 3.07 3.81
C ILE A 291 -20.56 1.74 3.07
N LEU A 292 -20.42 0.63 3.80
CA LEU A 292 -20.25 -0.69 3.22
C LEU A 292 -21.53 -1.18 2.53
N THR A 293 -22.67 -0.98 3.17
CA THR A 293 -23.98 -1.37 2.61
C THR A 293 -24.58 -0.29 1.70
N GLY A 294 -23.93 0.86 1.57
CA GLY A 294 -24.38 1.98 0.78
C GLY A 294 -23.96 1.88 -0.69
N GLY A 295 -24.51 2.78 -1.52
CA GLY A 295 -24.18 2.86 -2.95
C GLY A 295 -22.76 3.37 -3.23
N ASP A 296 -22.41 3.45 -4.52
CA ASP A 296 -21.09 3.84 -5.03
C ASP A 296 -20.63 5.26 -4.65
N ASP A 297 -21.52 6.09 -4.10
CA ASP A 297 -21.21 7.45 -3.65
C ASP A 297 -21.19 7.61 -2.12
N SER A 298 -21.48 6.56 -1.35
CA SER A 298 -21.62 6.60 0.12
C SER A 298 -20.40 7.20 0.83
N VAL A 299 -19.19 6.83 0.40
CA VAL A 299 -17.93 7.41 0.93
C VAL A 299 -17.80 8.89 0.61
N THR A 300 -18.19 9.27 -0.60
CA THR A 300 -18.10 10.66 -1.05
C THR A 300 -19.07 11.53 -0.26
N GLN A 301 -20.30 11.05 -0.03
CA GLN A 301 -21.29 11.74 0.80
C GLN A 301 -20.84 11.86 2.25
N PHE A 302 -20.22 10.81 2.80
CA PHE A 302 -19.62 10.85 4.13
C PHE A 302 -18.59 11.98 4.24
N PHE A 303 -17.61 12.04 3.33
CA PHE A 303 -16.61 13.10 3.35
C PHE A 303 -17.21 14.49 3.13
N LYS A 304 -18.12 14.65 2.16
CA LYS A 304 -18.80 15.93 1.90
C LYS A 304 -19.51 16.45 3.14
N SER A 305 -20.33 15.61 3.78
CA SER A 305 -21.11 16.01 4.96
C SER A 305 -20.24 16.42 6.16
N ARG A 306 -19.06 15.82 6.32
CA ARG A 306 -18.15 16.09 7.45
C ARG A 306 -17.12 17.17 7.19
N THR A 307 -16.73 17.38 5.93
CA THR A 307 -15.54 18.19 5.60
C THR A 307 -15.82 19.37 4.67
N GLN A 308 -16.96 19.45 3.99
CA GLN A 308 -17.19 20.51 2.98
C GLN A 308 -17.14 21.93 3.55
N ALA A 309 -17.87 22.21 4.63
CA ALA A 309 -17.84 23.52 5.27
C ALA A 309 -16.43 23.90 5.78
N PRO A 310 -15.76 23.10 6.64
CA PRO A 310 -14.44 23.47 7.15
C PRO A 310 -13.36 23.48 6.07
N LEU A 311 -13.49 22.70 4.99
CA LEU A 311 -12.57 22.79 3.85
C LEU A 311 -12.79 24.06 3.04
N THR A 312 -14.03 24.50 2.88
CA THR A 312 -14.33 25.78 2.20
C THR A 312 -13.67 26.93 2.94
N GLU A 313 -13.79 26.97 4.26
CA GLU A 313 -13.16 28.00 5.11
C GLU A 313 -11.63 27.98 5.02
N ARG A 314 -11.02 26.80 4.93
CA ARG A 314 -9.56 26.66 4.78
C ARG A 314 -9.06 27.02 3.39
N PHE A 315 -9.74 26.57 2.34
CA PHE A 315 -9.32 26.76 0.96
C PHE A 315 -9.45 28.22 0.51
N LEU A 316 -10.53 28.89 0.90
CA LEU A 316 -10.85 30.23 0.44
C LEU A 316 -9.70 31.24 0.60
N PRO A 317 -9.01 31.38 1.76
CA PRO A 317 -7.89 32.31 1.89
C PRO A 317 -6.68 31.93 1.02
N VAL A 318 -6.40 30.64 0.84
CA VAL A 318 -5.30 30.19 -0.04
C VAL A 318 -5.60 30.51 -1.49
N VAL A 319 -6.81 30.18 -1.94
CA VAL A 319 -7.28 30.51 -3.30
C VAL A 319 -7.26 32.01 -3.51
N THR A 320 -7.76 32.79 -2.55
CA THR A 320 -7.76 34.26 -2.62
C THR A 320 -6.35 34.81 -2.76
N GLN A 321 -5.40 34.29 -1.98
CA GLN A 321 -3.99 34.70 -2.07
C GLN A 321 -3.38 34.38 -3.44
N GLN A 322 -3.69 33.23 -4.03
CA GLN A 322 -3.15 32.82 -5.32
C GLN A 322 -3.78 33.57 -6.49
N VAL A 323 -5.10 33.77 -6.48
CA VAL A 323 -5.83 34.46 -7.55
C VAL A 323 -5.60 35.98 -7.51
N SER A 324 -5.47 36.58 -6.32
CA SER A 324 -5.29 38.04 -6.19
C SER A 324 -3.94 38.55 -6.69
N ARG A 325 -2.90 37.70 -6.66
CA ARG A 325 -1.52 38.08 -7.06
C ARG A 325 -1.42 38.53 -8.52
N LEU A 326 -2.37 38.15 -9.37
CA LEU A 326 -2.30 38.39 -10.82
C LEU A 326 -3.17 39.57 -11.28
N GLY A 327 -3.86 40.27 -10.38
CA GLY A 327 -4.76 41.38 -10.76
C GLY A 327 -5.98 40.97 -11.60
N LEU A 328 -6.09 39.69 -11.97
CA LEU A 328 -7.15 39.10 -12.79
C LEU A 328 -8.49 38.99 -12.03
N ALA A 329 -8.45 38.78 -10.71
CA ALA A 329 -9.64 38.87 -9.84
C ALA A 329 -10.30 40.25 -9.94
N LYS A 330 -9.51 41.33 -9.95
CA LYS A 330 -10.05 42.69 -10.10
C LYS A 330 -10.74 42.89 -11.46
N ARG A 331 -10.20 42.30 -12.52
CA ARG A 331 -10.77 42.37 -13.88
C ARG A 331 -12.03 41.53 -14.03
N TYR A 332 -12.08 40.33 -13.45
CA TYR A 332 -13.31 39.53 -13.40
C TYR A 332 -14.38 40.20 -12.55
N ASN A 333 -14.05 40.66 -11.34
CA ASN A 333 -15.01 41.31 -10.45
C ASN A 333 -15.55 42.63 -11.06
N ALA A 334 -14.74 43.34 -11.86
CA ALA A 334 -15.20 44.50 -12.64
C ALA A 334 -16.22 44.11 -13.72
N LEU A 335 -15.97 43.02 -14.46
CA LEU A 335 -16.89 42.49 -15.47
C LEU A 335 -18.20 41.93 -14.85
N ALA A 336 -18.08 41.16 -13.76
CA ALA A 336 -19.22 40.61 -13.03
C ALA A 336 -20.07 41.70 -12.36
N GLY A 337 -19.43 42.72 -11.78
CA GLY A 337 -20.10 43.85 -11.15
C GLY A 337 -20.80 44.81 -12.12
N GLN A 338 -20.39 44.84 -13.39
CA GLN A 338 -21.14 45.53 -14.46
C GLN A 338 -22.34 44.70 -14.95
N ALA A 339 -22.22 43.37 -15.00
CA ALA A 339 -23.31 42.47 -15.36
C ALA A 339 -24.39 42.36 -14.27
N SER A 340 -24.05 42.50 -13.00
CA SER A 340 -25.03 42.49 -11.89
C SER A 340 -26.01 43.66 -11.90
N LYS A 341 -25.71 44.76 -12.63
CA LYS A 341 -26.66 45.87 -12.87
C LYS A 341 -27.74 45.52 -13.91
N LEU A 342 -27.57 44.41 -14.65
CA LEU A 342 -28.45 43.94 -15.72
C LEU A 342 -28.94 42.51 -15.39
N ALA A 343 -29.66 42.35 -14.28
CA ALA A 343 -30.46 41.18 -13.86
C ALA A 343 -29.98 39.72 -14.17
N LEU A 344 -29.97 38.88 -13.11
CA LEU A 344 -29.91 37.40 -13.08
C LEU A 344 -28.53 36.72 -13.06
N LEU A 345 -27.67 37.05 -12.09
CA LEU A 345 -26.63 36.11 -11.64
C LEU A 345 -27.00 35.56 -10.26
N LYS A 346 -27.11 34.23 -10.16
CA LYS A 346 -27.27 33.52 -8.88
C LYS A 346 -26.02 33.81 -8.04
N GLU A 347 -26.19 34.25 -6.79
CA GLU A 347 -25.12 34.62 -5.84
C GLU A 347 -24.02 33.56 -5.61
N ARG A 348 -24.22 32.32 -6.12
CA ARG A 348 -23.28 31.21 -6.03
C ARG A 348 -21.94 31.44 -6.74
N ASP A 349 -21.88 32.34 -7.73
CA ASP A 349 -20.65 32.63 -8.52
C ASP A 349 -20.10 34.05 -8.31
N ALA A 350 -20.43 34.67 -7.16
CA ALA A 350 -20.15 36.09 -6.88
C ALA A 350 -18.66 36.50 -6.93
N SER A 351 -17.71 35.56 -6.97
CA SER A 351 -16.30 35.85 -7.17
C SER A 351 -15.53 34.64 -7.73
N VAL A 352 -14.42 34.88 -8.44
CA VAL A 352 -13.54 33.81 -8.99
C VAL A 352 -13.06 32.91 -7.86
N GLU A 353 -12.76 33.48 -6.69
CA GLU A 353 -12.22 32.76 -5.55
C GLU A 353 -13.21 31.71 -5.02
N ARG A 354 -14.50 32.05 -4.91
CA ARG A 354 -15.55 31.10 -4.49
C ARG A 354 -15.79 30.04 -5.55
N TYR A 355 -15.79 30.43 -6.82
CA TYR A 355 -15.91 29.51 -7.95
C TYR A 355 -14.77 28.47 -7.91
N VAL A 356 -13.52 28.93 -7.86
CA VAL A 356 -12.33 28.05 -7.79
C VAL A 356 -12.35 27.18 -6.54
N THR A 357 -12.70 27.74 -5.38
CA THR A 357 -12.81 26.96 -4.14
C THR A 357 -13.81 25.82 -4.27
N THR A 358 -15.01 26.12 -4.81
CA THR A 358 -16.05 25.11 -5.02
C THR A 358 -15.59 24.03 -6.00
N ARG A 359 -15.00 24.42 -7.13
CA ARG A 359 -14.48 23.49 -8.14
C ARG A 359 -13.31 22.65 -7.64
N ALA A 360 -12.45 23.23 -6.78
CA ALA A 360 -11.37 22.50 -6.13
C ALA A 360 -11.90 21.41 -5.18
N LEU A 361 -12.96 21.73 -4.41
CA LEU A 361 -13.63 20.75 -3.55
C LEU A 361 -14.34 19.67 -4.38
N ASP A 362 -15.06 20.05 -5.43
CA ASP A 362 -15.70 19.09 -6.33
C ASP A 362 -14.68 18.12 -6.95
N GLY A 363 -13.55 18.65 -7.42
CA GLY A 363 -12.46 17.85 -7.98
C GLY A 363 -11.83 16.93 -6.93
N LEU A 364 -11.61 17.43 -5.71
CA LEU A 364 -11.12 16.63 -4.59
C LEU A 364 -12.05 15.45 -4.28
N TYR A 365 -13.35 15.70 -4.15
CA TYR A 365 -14.32 14.65 -3.88
C TYR A 365 -14.48 13.67 -5.05
N LEU A 366 -14.38 14.15 -6.29
CA LEU A 366 -14.36 13.27 -7.46
C LEU A 366 -13.17 12.32 -7.41
N MET A 367 -11.97 12.82 -7.11
CA MET A 367 -10.79 11.97 -7.02
C MET A 367 -10.85 10.98 -5.85
N ILE A 368 -11.37 11.39 -4.70
CA ILE A 368 -11.60 10.47 -3.57
C ILE A 368 -12.58 9.35 -3.99
N ALA A 369 -13.64 9.68 -4.72
CA ALA A 369 -14.57 8.69 -5.25
C ALA A 369 -13.90 7.70 -6.21
N GLU A 370 -12.98 8.17 -7.05
CA GLU A 370 -12.23 7.31 -7.97
C GLU A 370 -11.28 6.35 -7.24
N GLU A 371 -10.54 6.84 -6.24
CA GLU A 371 -9.70 5.98 -5.39
C GLU A 371 -10.55 4.94 -4.64
N GLU A 372 -11.76 5.32 -4.22
CA GLU A 372 -12.70 4.41 -3.58
C GLU A 372 -13.24 3.33 -4.53
N ARG A 373 -13.64 3.72 -5.75
CA ARG A 373 -14.05 2.76 -6.78
C ARG A 373 -12.93 1.80 -7.14
N ALA A 374 -11.69 2.28 -7.17
CA ALA A 374 -10.52 1.42 -7.38
C ALA A 374 -10.39 0.37 -6.26
N ILE A 375 -10.54 0.79 -4.99
CA ILE A 375 -10.57 -0.12 -3.82
C ILE A 375 -11.71 -1.14 -3.94
N ARG A 376 -12.91 -0.74 -4.39
CA ARG A 376 -14.06 -1.65 -4.57
C ARG A 376 -13.91 -2.63 -5.73
N ARG A 377 -13.30 -2.20 -6.83
CA ARG A 377 -13.12 -3.03 -8.05
C ARG A 377 -12.05 -4.10 -7.84
N ASP A 378 -10.98 -3.76 -7.12
CA ASP A 378 -9.90 -4.70 -6.80
C ASP A 378 -9.54 -4.68 -5.31
N PRO A 379 -10.44 -5.18 -4.44
CA PRO A 379 -10.20 -5.18 -3.00
C PRO A 379 -9.06 -6.15 -2.60
N LEU A 380 -8.65 -7.06 -3.50
CA LEU A 380 -7.61 -8.07 -3.28
C LEU A 380 -6.23 -7.61 -3.76
N GLY A 381 -6.11 -6.96 -4.91
CA GLY A 381 -4.89 -6.32 -5.41
C GLY A 381 -4.54 -5.03 -4.67
N THR A 382 -5.51 -4.43 -3.99
CA THR A 382 -5.29 -3.38 -2.97
C THR A 382 -4.78 -3.97 -1.64
N GLY A 383 -4.40 -5.25 -1.60
CA GLY A 383 -3.62 -5.83 -0.51
C GLY A 383 -4.35 -5.96 0.83
N SER A 384 -5.68 -6.04 0.88
CA SER A 384 -6.39 -6.33 2.14
C SER A 384 -7.37 -7.50 2.00
N LYS A 385 -6.97 -8.65 2.56
CA LYS A 385 -7.83 -9.84 2.73
C LYS A 385 -9.07 -9.58 3.62
N VAL A 386 -9.11 -8.45 4.33
CA VAL A 386 -10.26 -8.03 5.15
C VAL A 386 -11.24 -7.22 4.30
N ILE A 387 -10.75 -6.25 3.50
CA ILE A 387 -11.56 -5.50 2.53
C ILE A 387 -12.19 -6.47 1.52
N GLY A 388 -11.42 -7.41 0.98
CA GLY A 388 -11.94 -8.45 0.09
C GLY A 388 -13.00 -9.37 0.71
N ARG A 389 -12.93 -9.63 2.03
CA ARG A 389 -13.96 -10.40 2.75
C ARG A 389 -15.21 -9.58 3.01
N VAL A 390 -15.07 -8.31 3.37
CA VAL A 390 -16.20 -7.41 3.67
C VAL A 390 -16.98 -7.04 2.41
N PHE A 391 -16.28 -6.68 1.33
CA PHE A 391 -16.92 -6.39 0.03
C PHE A 391 -17.32 -7.67 -0.72
N GLY A 392 -16.64 -8.80 -0.48
CA GLY A 392 -17.00 -10.10 -1.04
C GLY A 392 -18.24 -10.75 -0.41
N ALA A 393 -18.58 -10.40 0.84
CA ALA A 393 -19.79 -10.88 1.52
C ALA A 393 -21.07 -10.11 1.13
N LEU A 394 -20.96 -9.04 0.34
CA LEU A 394 -22.06 -8.19 -0.11
C LEU A 394 -22.49 -8.46 -1.57
N ARG A 395 -21.95 -9.51 -2.20
CA ARG A 395 -22.35 -9.98 -3.53
C ARG A 395 -23.26 -11.19 -3.48
#